data_AF-A0A7Y2CKZ0-F1
#
_entry.id   AF-A0A7Y2CKZ0-F1
#
_cell.length_a   1.000
_cell.length_b   1.000
_cell.length_c   1.000
_cell.angle_alpha   90.00
_cell.angle_beta   90.00
_cell.angle_gamma   90.00
#
_symmetry.space_group_name_H-M   'P 1'
#
loop_
_entity.id
_entity.type
_entity.pdbx_description
1 polymer ?
#
loop_
_entity_poly.entity_id
_entity_poly.type
_entity_poly.pdbx_seq_one_letter_code
_entity_poly.pdbx_strand_id
1 'polypeptide(L)'
;VNGRGVFMDGRGSIRASAQTGFRAPSLHQIHLSIVQTLVSGGSISNQGTFNNQSPVLRQLGVDELKEETSLGFTGGIALQPTDNTTFSLDVYQVDVDDRIVYSSSIASDDTTTVVGSILAQNSITSLKFFTNAVDTRTKGIDFVGTYRTEAGSGMVDVNVAANYNETEIRGSIATPAAIAAANVELFDRKEQSRLISARPDHKVLLGLGYTQGPFHVTLNNTRFGEVRWQHATDATLDQTFSAKVITDLYLRYTVNSFVTIGGSVQNLFDVYPDVIEPGDDVLTDLGGRFQYPWEVNQFGFAGATGIASVDVSF
;
A
#
# COMPACT_ATOMS: atom_id res chain seq x y z
N VAL A 1 2.67 25.33 -8.15
CA VAL A 1 2.83 25.91 -9.51
C VAL A 1 2.71 24.80 -10.53
N ASN A 2 2.01 25.02 -11.64
CA ASN A 2 1.87 24.07 -12.73
C ASN A 2 2.05 24.77 -14.09
N GLY A 3 2.47 24.00 -15.09
CA GLY A 3 2.63 24.45 -16.47
C GLY A 3 2.26 23.35 -17.45
N ARG A 4 1.70 23.75 -18.59
CA ARG A 4 1.36 22.84 -19.70
C ARG A 4 1.68 23.51 -21.03
N GLY A 5 2.43 22.80 -21.87
CA GLY A 5 2.66 23.16 -23.27
C GLY A 5 1.94 22.17 -24.18
N VAL A 6 1.41 22.64 -25.31
CA VAL A 6 0.76 21.81 -26.34
C VAL A 6 1.58 21.89 -27.62
N PHE A 7 1.70 20.78 -28.33
CA PHE A 7 2.46 20.65 -29.58
C PHE A 7 1.76 19.64 -30.51
N MET A 8 2.33 19.41 -31.71
CA MET A 8 1.72 18.54 -32.74
C MET A 8 0.27 18.89 -33.06
N ASP A 9 -0.02 20.17 -33.32
CA ASP A 9 -1.36 20.66 -33.65
C ASP A 9 -2.45 20.22 -32.64
N GLY A 10 -2.10 20.12 -31.36
CA GLY A 10 -3.02 19.70 -30.30
C GLY A 10 -2.95 18.23 -29.93
N ARG A 11 -2.20 17.41 -30.67
CA ARG A 11 -2.04 15.96 -30.43
C ARG A 11 -0.97 15.62 -29.40
N GLY A 12 -0.21 16.60 -28.93
CA GLY A 12 0.78 16.38 -27.88
C GLY A 12 0.70 17.42 -26.78
N SER A 13 0.99 17.03 -25.55
CA SER A 13 1.20 17.97 -24.45
C SER A 13 2.30 17.53 -23.49
N ILE A 14 3.05 18.50 -22.98
CA ILE A 14 4.03 18.33 -21.91
C ILE A 14 3.47 19.06 -20.69
N ARG A 15 3.58 18.44 -19.52
CA ARG A 15 3.11 18.97 -18.24
C ARG A 15 4.20 18.91 -17.19
N ALA A 16 4.22 19.91 -16.31
CA ALA A 16 5.06 19.91 -15.12
C ALA A 16 4.32 20.58 -13.96
N SER A 17 4.52 20.09 -12.75
CA SER A 17 4.00 20.71 -11.52
C SER A 17 4.96 20.56 -10.35
N ALA A 18 4.93 21.56 -9.49
CA ALA A 18 5.50 21.53 -8.16
C ALA A 18 4.38 21.93 -7.17
N GLN A 19 4.14 21.10 -6.16
CA GLN A 19 3.04 21.28 -5.23
C GLN A 19 3.48 21.00 -3.80
N THR A 20 2.86 21.69 -2.85
CA THR A 20 2.99 21.40 -1.43
C THR A 20 1.65 20.94 -0.88
N GLY A 21 1.68 20.10 0.15
CA GLY A 21 0.50 19.68 0.89
C GLY A 21 0.80 19.55 2.37
N PHE A 22 -0.24 19.40 3.18
CA PHE A 22 -0.09 19.04 4.58
C PHE A 22 -1.27 18.18 5.03
N ARG A 23 -1.06 17.40 6.09
CA ARG A 23 -2.11 16.63 6.78
C ARG A 23 -1.98 16.84 8.29
N ALA A 24 -2.98 17.51 8.86
CA ALA A 24 -3.08 17.61 10.31
C ALA A 24 -3.26 16.21 10.96
N PRO A 25 -2.80 16.01 12.21
CA PRO A 25 -3.04 14.78 12.93
C PRO A 25 -4.55 14.52 13.09
N SER A 26 -4.95 13.27 12.87
CA SER A 26 -6.35 12.87 13.09
C SER A 26 -6.67 12.78 14.59
N LEU A 27 -7.95 12.94 14.95
CA LEU A 27 -8.41 12.75 16.33
C LEU A 27 -8.03 11.36 16.89
N HIS A 28 -8.03 10.34 16.04
CA HIS A 28 -7.61 9.00 16.44
C HIS A 28 -6.11 8.94 16.77
N GLN A 29 -5.26 9.60 15.99
CA GLN A 29 -3.82 9.67 16.27
C GLN A 29 -3.52 10.45 17.55
N ILE A 30 -4.33 11.46 17.87
CA ILE A 30 -4.15 12.28 19.08
C ILE A 30 -4.68 11.57 20.33
N HIS A 31 -5.89 11.00 20.26
CA HIS A 31 -6.67 10.61 21.45
C HIS A 31 -6.82 9.09 21.68
N LEU A 32 -6.33 8.23 20.78
CA LEU A 32 -6.43 6.78 20.98
C LEU A 32 -5.72 6.38 22.29
N SER A 33 -6.48 5.76 23.19
CA SER A 33 -5.97 5.18 24.43
C SER A 33 -6.66 3.85 24.65
N ILE A 34 -5.90 2.77 24.67
CA ILE A 34 -6.46 1.41 24.84
C ILE A 34 -5.40 0.49 25.42
N VAL A 35 -5.80 -0.43 26.30
CA VAL A 35 -4.97 -1.57 26.69
C VAL A 35 -5.58 -2.81 26.06
N GLN A 36 -4.77 -3.57 25.34
CA GLN A 36 -5.18 -4.80 24.68
C GLN A 36 -4.38 -5.97 25.23
N THR A 37 -5.06 -7.09 25.46
CA THR A 37 -4.41 -8.36 25.78
C THR A 37 -4.13 -9.12 24.49
N LEU A 38 -2.86 -9.38 24.21
CA LEU A 38 -2.41 -10.18 23.09
C LEU A 38 -2.10 -11.60 23.56
N VAL A 39 -2.58 -12.57 22.79
CA VAL A 39 -2.29 -13.99 22.97
C VAL A 39 -1.59 -14.48 21.71
N SER A 40 -0.33 -14.88 21.85
CA SER A 40 0.48 -15.41 20.74
C SER A 40 1.51 -16.39 21.26
N GLY A 41 1.77 -17.48 20.51
CA GLY A 41 2.77 -18.49 20.89
C GLY A 41 2.56 -19.08 22.30
N GLY A 42 1.33 -19.15 22.78
CA GLY A 42 1.00 -19.62 24.14
C GLY A 42 1.30 -18.63 25.28
N SER A 43 1.77 -17.41 24.97
CA SER A 43 2.04 -16.34 25.94
C SER A 43 0.94 -15.28 25.93
N ILE A 44 0.72 -14.66 27.10
CA ILE A 44 -0.20 -13.53 27.28
C ILE A 44 0.62 -12.27 27.55
N SER A 45 0.33 -11.19 26.82
CA SER A 45 0.96 -9.89 27.00
C SER A 45 -0.09 -8.79 27.00
N ASN A 46 0.13 -7.70 27.75
CA ASN A 46 -0.76 -6.55 27.78
C ASN A 46 -0.05 -5.37 27.12
N GLN A 47 -0.54 -4.94 25.96
CA GLN A 47 0.01 -3.80 25.23
C GLN A 47 -0.85 -2.56 25.47
N GLY A 48 -0.24 -1.50 25.99
CA GLY A 48 -0.88 -0.19 26.13
C GLY A 48 -0.64 0.68 24.90
N THR A 49 -1.70 1.19 24.30
CA THR A 49 -1.62 2.32 23.37
C THR A 49 -1.93 3.59 24.14
N PHE A 50 -0.99 4.52 24.17
CA PHE A 50 -1.17 5.79 24.87
C PHE A 50 -1.51 6.91 23.90
N ASN A 51 -2.43 7.77 24.33
CA ASN A 51 -2.77 8.97 23.59
C ASN A 51 -1.55 9.93 23.56
N ASN A 52 -1.42 10.71 22.49
CA ASN A 52 -0.26 11.59 22.28
C ASN A 52 -0.12 12.67 23.39
N GLN A 53 -1.25 13.10 23.93
CA GLN A 53 -1.34 14.12 25.00
C GLN A 53 -1.07 13.55 26.40
N SER A 54 -0.75 12.27 26.52
CA SER A 54 -0.60 11.61 27.81
C SER A 54 0.67 12.10 28.50
N PRO A 55 0.61 12.41 29.81
CA PRO A 55 1.81 12.68 30.60
C PRO A 55 2.87 11.58 30.49
N VAL A 56 2.44 10.33 30.28
CA VAL A 56 3.33 9.17 30.08
C VAL A 56 4.24 9.36 28.87
N LEU A 57 3.71 9.88 27.75
CA LEU A 57 4.51 10.10 26.55
C LEU A 57 5.42 11.33 26.67
N ARG A 58 5.03 12.34 27.46
CA ARG A 58 5.91 13.47 27.79
C ARG A 58 7.13 13.00 28.58
N GLN A 59 6.97 12.05 29.51
CA GLN A 59 8.08 11.45 30.26
C GLN A 59 9.06 10.69 29.35
N LEU A 60 8.55 10.07 28.28
CA LEU A 60 9.38 9.42 27.27
C LEU A 60 10.08 10.43 26.33
N GLY A 61 9.72 11.72 26.36
CA GLY A 61 10.25 12.73 25.45
C GLY A 61 9.73 12.61 24.02
N VAL A 62 8.63 11.90 23.80
CA VAL A 62 7.84 12.01 22.54
C VAL A 62 7.34 13.44 22.46
N ASP A 63 7.14 14.11 21.33
CA ASP A 63 6.52 15.46 21.29
C ASP A 63 5.01 15.41 20.99
N GLU A 64 4.32 16.55 21.09
CA GLU A 64 2.95 16.65 20.57
C GLU A 64 2.95 16.45 19.06
N LEU A 65 1.92 15.79 18.52
CA LEU A 65 1.83 15.56 17.08
C LEU A 65 1.69 16.89 16.33
N LYS A 66 2.53 17.07 15.32
CA LYS A 66 2.42 18.14 14.32
C LYS A 66 1.91 17.60 13.00
N GLU A 67 1.51 18.49 12.11
CA GLU A 67 1.11 18.16 10.75
C GLU A 67 2.25 17.48 9.99
N GLU A 68 1.90 16.51 9.15
CA GLU A 68 2.79 16.02 8.10
C GLU A 68 2.80 17.05 6.97
N THR A 69 3.96 17.36 6.39
CA THR A 69 4.05 18.22 5.21
C THR A 69 4.56 17.44 4.02
N SER A 70 4.21 17.87 2.80
CA SER A 70 4.68 17.22 1.59
C SER A 70 5.08 18.21 0.51
N LEU A 71 6.08 17.82 -0.26
CA LEU A 71 6.57 18.52 -1.45
C LEU A 71 6.61 17.53 -2.61
N GLY A 72 5.79 17.78 -3.63
CA GLY A 72 5.68 16.95 -4.82
C GLY A 72 6.18 17.66 -6.06
N PHE A 73 6.89 16.92 -6.91
CA PHE A 73 7.24 17.31 -8.27
C PHE A 73 6.72 16.26 -9.24
N THR A 74 6.15 16.72 -10.35
CA THR A 74 5.68 15.83 -11.42
C THR A 74 6.05 16.44 -12.76
N GLY A 75 6.48 15.61 -13.70
CA GLY A 75 6.71 15.98 -15.09
C GLY A 75 6.20 14.88 -15.99
N GLY A 76 5.65 15.22 -17.14
CA GLY A 76 5.15 14.20 -18.05
C GLY A 76 4.76 14.68 -19.42
N ILE A 77 4.48 13.71 -20.26
CA ILE A 77 4.14 13.86 -21.67
C ILE A 77 2.90 13.03 -21.98
N ALA A 78 1.98 13.60 -22.74
CA ALA A 78 0.82 12.90 -23.29
C ALA A 78 0.79 13.12 -24.80
N LEU A 79 0.52 12.04 -25.54
CA LEU A 79 0.55 12.02 -27.00
C LEU A 79 -0.66 11.25 -27.53
N GLN A 80 -1.21 11.75 -28.64
CA GLN A 80 -2.24 11.12 -29.45
C GLN A 80 -1.76 11.04 -30.90
N PRO A 81 -0.83 10.12 -31.23
CA PRO A 81 -0.20 10.07 -32.56
C PRO A 81 -1.21 9.83 -33.68
N THR A 82 -2.28 9.08 -33.39
CA THR A 82 -3.41 8.82 -34.29
C THR A 82 -4.70 9.01 -33.51
N ASP A 83 -5.85 9.04 -34.18
CA ASP A 83 -7.16 9.16 -33.51
C ASP A 83 -7.49 7.94 -32.64
N ASN A 84 -6.75 6.85 -32.84
CA ASN A 84 -6.97 5.53 -32.24
C ASN A 84 -5.93 5.15 -31.19
N THR A 85 -4.93 6.00 -30.95
CA THR A 85 -3.81 5.71 -30.04
C THR A 85 -3.59 6.88 -29.12
N THR A 86 -3.60 6.63 -27.81
CA THR A 86 -3.15 7.62 -26.82
C THR A 86 -2.11 7.00 -25.91
N PHE A 87 -1.15 7.80 -25.46
CA PHE A 87 -0.26 7.41 -24.38
C PHE A 87 0.12 8.59 -23.50
N SER A 88 0.36 8.31 -22.23
CA SER A 88 0.92 9.25 -21.28
C SER A 88 2.03 8.58 -20.48
N LEU A 89 3.08 9.35 -20.23
CA LEU A 89 4.18 8.97 -19.36
C LEU A 89 4.44 10.12 -18.40
N ASP A 90 4.44 9.80 -17.12
CA ASP A 90 4.69 10.75 -16.04
C ASP A 90 5.77 10.23 -15.13
N VAL A 91 6.62 11.12 -14.66
CA VAL A 91 7.61 10.87 -13.63
C VAL A 91 7.31 11.78 -12.45
N TYR A 92 7.45 11.26 -11.24
CA TYR A 92 7.14 12.02 -10.04
C TYR A 92 8.11 11.72 -8.91
N GLN A 93 8.23 12.70 -8.02
CA GLN A 93 8.84 12.55 -6.71
C GLN A 93 7.95 13.24 -5.68
N VAL A 94 7.67 12.57 -4.57
CA VAL A 94 6.94 13.13 -3.43
C VAL A 94 7.76 12.92 -2.18
N ASP A 95 8.14 14.03 -1.57
CA ASP A 95 8.78 14.07 -0.26
C ASP A 95 7.70 14.31 0.79
N VAL A 96 7.70 13.54 1.87
CA VAL A 96 6.82 13.72 3.03
C VAL A 96 7.68 13.83 4.27
N ASP A 97 7.56 14.97 4.94
CA ASP A 97 8.30 15.28 6.16
C ASP A 97 7.38 15.17 7.37
N ASP A 98 7.96 14.83 8.52
CA ASP A 98 7.29 14.67 9.80
C ASP A 98 6.16 13.64 9.76
N ARG A 99 6.35 12.51 9.07
CA ARG A 99 5.32 11.47 8.96
C ARG A 99 4.95 10.93 10.34
N ILE A 100 3.65 10.96 10.64
CA ILE A 100 3.07 10.38 11.84
C ILE A 100 3.00 8.88 11.63
N VAL A 101 3.83 8.16 12.37
CA VAL A 101 3.87 6.69 12.36
C VAL A 101 3.34 6.14 13.68
N TYR A 102 2.89 4.89 13.64
CA TYR A 102 2.63 4.13 14.85
C TYR A 102 3.93 3.41 15.22
N SER A 103 4.40 3.58 16.46
CA SER A 103 5.69 3.03 16.89
C SER A 103 5.75 1.50 16.76
N SER A 104 6.94 0.94 16.91
CA SER A 104 7.11 -0.46 17.28
C SER A 104 6.50 -0.73 18.68
N SER A 105 6.53 -1.99 19.10
CA SER A 105 6.16 -2.38 20.46
C SER A 105 7.31 -2.03 21.42
N ILE A 106 7.19 -0.91 22.13
CA ILE A 106 8.23 -0.43 23.05
C ILE A 106 8.16 -1.23 24.35
N ALA A 107 9.20 -2.00 24.63
CA ALA A 107 9.29 -2.86 25.81
C ALA A 107 10.70 -2.81 26.40
N SER A 108 10.81 -2.91 27.72
CA SER A 108 12.09 -3.06 28.43
C SER A 108 11.85 -3.76 29.76
N ASP A 109 12.60 -4.82 30.01
CA ASP A 109 12.57 -5.55 31.29
C ASP A 109 13.40 -4.84 32.39
N ASP A 110 14.21 -3.85 32.01
CA ASP A 110 14.99 -3.05 32.94
C ASP A 110 14.14 -1.92 33.54
N THR A 111 13.63 -2.17 34.74
CA THR A 111 12.80 -1.23 35.52
C THR A 111 13.55 0.04 35.96
N THR A 112 14.88 0.10 35.80
CA THR A 112 15.66 1.32 36.06
C THR A 112 15.59 2.32 34.90
N THR A 113 15.21 1.86 33.70
CA THR A 113 14.95 2.74 32.57
C THR A 113 13.60 3.43 32.71
N VAL A 114 13.44 4.60 32.06
CA VAL A 114 12.14 5.31 32.01
C VAL A 114 11.07 4.42 31.37
N VAL A 115 11.43 3.67 30.32
CA VAL A 115 10.53 2.72 29.65
C VAL A 115 10.06 1.65 30.62
N GLY A 116 10.97 0.89 31.23
CA GLY A 116 10.62 -0.19 32.15
C GLY A 116 9.82 0.30 33.38
N SER A 117 10.15 1.48 33.89
CA SER A 117 9.40 2.12 34.97
C SER A 117 7.95 2.42 34.57
N ILE A 118 7.72 2.98 33.37
CA ILE A 118 6.38 3.26 32.86
C ILE A 118 5.58 1.97 32.68
N LEU A 119 6.19 0.92 32.13
CA LEU A 119 5.54 -0.37 31.91
C LEU A 119 5.08 -0.99 33.24
N ALA A 120 5.94 -0.99 34.24
CA ALA A 120 5.63 -1.48 35.59
C ALA A 120 4.50 -0.68 36.26
N GLN A 121 4.56 0.66 36.20
CA GLN A 121 3.53 1.53 36.79
C GLN A 121 2.15 1.35 36.17
N ASN A 122 2.08 1.02 34.88
CA ASN A 122 0.83 0.86 34.14
C ASN A 122 0.38 -0.61 34.03
N SER A 123 1.13 -1.56 34.63
CA SER A 123 0.82 -3.00 34.57
C SER A 123 0.69 -3.55 33.14
N ILE A 124 1.56 -3.10 32.25
CA ILE A 124 1.62 -3.50 30.83
C ILE A 124 3.00 -4.07 30.50
N THR A 125 3.08 -4.92 29.48
CA THR A 125 4.33 -5.54 29.02
C THR A 125 5.00 -4.75 27.90
N SER A 126 4.23 -3.93 27.19
CA SER A 126 4.73 -3.04 26.14
C SER A 126 3.81 -1.85 25.95
N LEU A 127 4.33 -0.80 25.34
CA LEU A 127 3.54 0.35 24.94
C LEU A 127 3.74 0.73 23.48
N LYS A 128 2.72 1.35 22.90
CA LYS A 128 2.73 1.92 21.54
C LYS A 128 2.12 3.31 21.55
N PHE A 129 2.50 4.14 20.59
CA PHE A 129 1.96 5.49 20.42
C PHE A 129 2.18 6.01 19.00
N PHE A 130 1.46 7.07 18.65
CA PHE A 130 1.70 7.84 17.42
C PHE A 130 2.74 8.94 17.65
N THR A 131 3.66 9.11 16.69
CA THR A 131 4.71 10.13 16.74
C THR A 131 5.15 10.56 15.35
N ASN A 132 5.54 11.82 15.17
CA ASN A 132 6.25 12.29 13.96
C ASN A 132 7.70 11.81 14.04
N ALA A 133 8.03 10.71 13.35
CA ALA A 133 9.35 10.08 13.51
C ALA A 133 10.08 9.75 12.21
N VAL A 134 9.42 9.90 11.06
CA VAL A 134 9.94 9.41 9.78
C VAL A 134 9.74 10.45 8.68
N ASP A 135 10.79 10.71 7.91
CA ASP A 135 10.66 11.39 6.62
C ASP A 135 10.74 10.36 5.51
N THR A 136 9.94 10.53 4.46
CA THR A 136 9.91 9.59 3.33
C THR A 136 10.05 10.31 2.00
N ARG A 137 10.60 9.62 1.02
CA ARG A 137 10.60 10.05 -0.38
C ARG A 137 10.12 8.92 -1.25
N THR A 138 9.11 9.20 -2.07
CA THR A 138 8.61 8.28 -3.09
C THR A 138 8.94 8.82 -4.46
N LYS A 139 9.63 8.04 -5.29
CA LYS A 139 9.85 8.35 -6.71
C LYS A 139 9.12 7.34 -7.56
N GLY A 140 8.61 7.74 -8.71
CA GLY A 140 7.96 6.78 -9.59
C GLY A 140 7.74 7.27 -11.00
N ILE A 141 7.29 6.32 -11.81
CA ILE A 141 6.94 6.47 -13.21
C ILE A 141 5.54 5.85 -13.40
N ASP A 142 4.67 6.62 -14.03
CA ASP A 142 3.33 6.21 -14.44
C ASP A 142 3.24 6.20 -15.95
N PHE A 143 2.78 5.08 -16.51
CA PHE A 143 2.50 4.93 -17.93
C PHE A 143 1.06 4.50 -18.15
N VAL A 144 0.38 5.13 -19.10
CA VAL A 144 -0.92 4.70 -19.60
C VAL A 144 -0.88 4.73 -21.11
N GLY A 145 -1.36 3.68 -21.76
CA GLY A 145 -1.48 3.58 -23.20
C GLY A 145 -2.81 2.95 -23.58
N THR A 146 -3.47 3.52 -24.59
CA THR A 146 -4.69 2.93 -25.17
C THR A 146 -4.55 2.83 -26.67
N TYR A 147 -5.07 1.75 -27.24
CA TYR A 147 -5.09 1.52 -28.67
C TYR A 147 -6.40 0.85 -29.06
N ARG A 148 -7.07 1.40 -30.07
CA ARG A 148 -8.33 0.88 -30.58
C ARG A 148 -8.23 0.62 -32.08
N THR A 149 -8.58 -0.58 -32.53
CA THR A 149 -8.50 -0.93 -33.94
C THR A 149 -9.62 -1.86 -34.36
N GLU A 150 -9.95 -1.84 -35.64
CA GLU A 150 -10.75 -2.89 -36.27
C GLU A 150 -9.94 -4.19 -36.33
N ALA A 151 -10.60 -5.31 -36.08
CA ALA A 151 -10.06 -6.65 -36.30
C ALA A 151 -11.18 -7.57 -36.81
N GLY A 152 -11.08 -7.98 -38.08
CA GLY A 152 -12.17 -8.70 -38.75
C GLY A 152 -13.42 -7.83 -38.83
N SER A 153 -14.55 -8.33 -38.31
CA SER A 153 -15.81 -7.57 -38.26
C SER A 153 -16.09 -6.96 -36.89
N GLY A 154 -15.08 -6.86 -36.03
CA GLY A 154 -15.21 -6.35 -34.66
C GLY A 154 -14.18 -5.26 -34.35
N MET A 155 -14.29 -4.71 -33.15
CA MET A 155 -13.38 -3.73 -32.58
C MET A 155 -12.56 -4.36 -31.47
N VAL A 156 -11.25 -4.15 -31.50
CA VAL A 156 -10.33 -4.50 -30.41
C VAL A 156 -9.93 -3.24 -29.68
N ASP A 157 -9.98 -3.30 -28.35
CA ASP A 157 -9.52 -2.26 -27.45
C ASP A 157 -8.37 -2.83 -26.60
N VAL A 158 -7.21 -2.19 -26.64
CA VAL A 158 -6.04 -2.55 -25.82
C VAL A 158 -5.76 -1.41 -24.87
N ASN A 159 -5.69 -1.72 -23.58
CA ASN A 159 -5.35 -0.77 -22.53
C ASN A 159 -4.17 -1.31 -21.73
N VAL A 160 -3.13 -0.50 -21.59
CA VAL A 160 -1.97 -0.81 -20.75
C VAL A 160 -1.83 0.30 -19.73
N ALA A 161 -1.73 -0.05 -18.46
CA ALA A 161 -1.34 0.87 -17.41
C ALA A 161 -0.21 0.25 -16.59
N ALA A 162 0.82 1.01 -16.28
CA ALA A 162 1.93 0.55 -15.48
C ALA A 162 2.36 1.66 -14.51
N ASN A 163 2.51 1.30 -13.25
CA ASN A 163 3.14 2.15 -12.25
C ASN A 163 4.37 1.41 -11.73
N TYR A 164 5.49 2.11 -11.63
CA TYR A 164 6.69 1.70 -10.90
C TYR A 164 7.06 2.82 -9.95
N ASN A 165 7.18 2.53 -8.65
CA ASN A 165 7.51 3.49 -7.63
C ASN A 165 8.33 2.86 -6.52
N GLU A 166 9.23 3.64 -5.93
CA GLU A 166 10.06 3.23 -4.81
C GLU A 166 9.89 4.26 -3.69
N THR A 167 9.67 3.79 -2.46
CA THR A 167 9.58 4.63 -1.27
C THR A 167 10.76 4.33 -0.36
N GLU A 168 11.55 5.36 -0.04
CA GLU A 168 12.67 5.30 0.89
C GLU A 168 12.37 6.13 2.14
N ILE A 169 12.90 5.69 3.29
CA ILE A 169 12.98 6.52 4.49
C ILE A 169 14.23 7.40 4.37
N ARG A 170 14.08 8.68 4.67
CA ARG A 170 15.18 9.65 4.64
C ARG A 170 15.62 9.98 6.06
N GLY A 171 16.92 10.14 6.22
CA GLY A 171 17.51 10.51 7.51
C GLY A 171 17.38 9.40 8.56
N SER A 172 17.51 9.80 9.82
CA SER A 172 17.35 8.91 10.98
C SER A 172 15.93 8.96 11.53
N ILE A 173 15.47 7.86 12.09
CA ILE A 173 14.22 7.83 12.86
C ILE A 173 14.34 8.77 14.07
N ALA A 174 13.44 9.74 14.20
CA ALA A 174 13.46 10.70 15.31
C ALA A 174 13.04 9.99 16.61
N THR A 175 14.03 9.41 17.30
CA THR A 175 13.82 8.57 18.48
C THR A 175 14.05 9.38 19.76
N PRO A 176 13.06 9.47 20.66
CA PRO A 176 13.23 10.12 21.95
C PRO A 176 14.37 9.51 22.78
N ALA A 177 15.10 10.36 23.50
CA ALA A 177 16.29 9.96 24.25
C ALA A 177 16.04 8.85 25.27
N ALA A 178 14.87 8.85 25.92
CA ALA A 178 14.50 7.82 26.90
C ALA A 178 14.34 6.43 26.26
N ILE A 179 13.85 6.37 25.02
CA ILE A 179 13.67 5.12 24.25
C ILE A 179 15.02 4.64 23.73
N ALA A 180 15.84 5.56 23.18
CA ALA A 180 17.19 5.24 22.74
C ALA A 180 18.08 4.73 23.89
N ALA A 181 17.99 5.36 25.07
CA ALA A 181 18.75 4.95 26.26
C ALA A 181 18.35 3.56 26.79
N ALA A 182 17.11 3.13 26.52
CA ALA A 182 16.64 1.78 26.84
C ALA A 182 17.04 0.74 25.78
N ASN A 183 17.80 1.14 24.75
CA ASN A 183 18.19 0.30 23.62
C ASN A 183 16.99 -0.33 22.89
N VAL A 184 15.90 0.44 22.76
CA VAL A 184 14.68 0.03 22.05
C VAL A 184 14.57 0.82 20.74
N GLU A 185 14.31 0.13 19.64
CA GLU A 185 14.06 0.80 18.36
C GLU A 185 12.64 1.35 18.31
N LEU A 186 12.48 2.68 18.14
CA LEU A 186 11.16 3.31 18.03
C LEU A 186 10.38 2.82 16.79
N PHE A 187 11.10 2.56 15.70
CA PHE A 187 10.54 2.18 14.40
C PHE A 187 11.47 1.14 13.78
N ASP A 188 11.26 -0.10 14.21
CA ASP A 188 12.09 -1.25 13.85
C ASP A 188 12.01 -1.61 12.36
N ARG A 189 12.82 -2.57 11.92
CA ARG A 189 12.84 -3.04 10.51
C ARG A 189 11.47 -3.48 10.00
N LYS A 190 10.65 -4.10 10.87
CA LYS A 190 9.32 -4.56 10.51
C LYS A 190 8.40 -3.38 10.24
N GLU A 191 8.36 -2.39 11.13
CA GLU A 191 7.53 -1.19 10.92
C GLU A 191 8.05 -0.34 9.74
N GLN A 192 9.36 -0.28 9.52
CA GLN A 192 9.94 0.31 8.31
C GLN A 192 9.49 -0.39 7.03
N SER A 193 9.48 -1.73 7.02
CA SER A 193 9.02 -2.54 5.87
C SER A 193 7.58 -2.20 5.45
N ARG A 194 6.71 -1.81 6.40
CA ARG A 194 5.35 -1.37 6.09
C ARG A 194 5.27 -0.15 5.18
N LEU A 195 6.30 0.70 5.20
CA LEU A 195 6.39 1.89 4.36
C LEU A 195 7.09 1.60 3.03
N ILE A 196 8.13 0.76 3.03
CA ILE A 196 9.06 0.63 1.91
C ILE A 196 8.87 -0.62 1.05
N SER A 197 8.31 -1.71 1.60
CA SER A 197 8.28 -3.02 0.90
C SER A 197 7.03 -3.87 1.10
N ALA A 198 6.12 -3.48 2.00
CA ALA A 198 4.88 -4.21 2.27
C ALA A 198 3.81 -4.08 1.17
N ARG A 199 4.09 -3.26 0.15
CA ARG A 199 3.24 -3.00 -1.00
C ARG A 199 4.06 -3.15 -2.28
N PRO A 200 3.48 -3.62 -3.39
CA PRO A 200 4.19 -3.74 -4.65
C PRO A 200 4.76 -2.38 -5.07
N ASP A 201 6.06 -2.33 -5.31
CA ASP A 201 6.75 -1.22 -5.94
C ASP A 201 6.33 -1.06 -7.42
N HIS A 202 5.76 -2.10 -8.03
CA HIS A 202 5.20 -2.00 -9.36
C HIS A 202 3.91 -2.78 -9.57
N LYS A 203 3.05 -2.22 -10.42
CA LYS A 203 1.79 -2.83 -10.83
C LYS A 203 1.56 -2.56 -12.31
N VAL A 204 1.23 -3.62 -13.06
CA VAL A 204 0.95 -3.54 -14.50
C VAL A 204 -0.45 -4.10 -14.76
N LEU A 205 -1.24 -3.40 -15.55
CA LEU A 205 -2.54 -3.82 -16.04
C LEU A 205 -2.51 -3.91 -17.56
N LEU A 206 -3.00 -5.03 -18.09
CA LEU A 206 -3.27 -5.23 -19.51
C LEU A 206 -4.75 -5.61 -19.67
N GLY A 207 -5.54 -4.70 -20.23
CA GLY A 207 -6.93 -4.91 -20.60
C GLY A 207 -7.07 -5.13 -22.09
N LEU A 208 -7.72 -6.22 -22.49
CA LEU A 208 -8.02 -6.58 -23.86
C LEU A 208 -9.54 -6.70 -24.02
N GLY A 209 -10.13 -5.83 -24.82
CA GLY A 209 -11.54 -5.85 -25.18
C GLY A 209 -11.73 -6.29 -26.63
N TYR A 210 -12.78 -7.07 -26.89
CA TYR A 210 -13.25 -7.35 -28.25
C TYR A 210 -14.77 -7.20 -28.31
N THR A 211 -15.24 -6.41 -29.26
CA THR A 211 -16.67 -6.16 -29.49
C THR A 211 -17.04 -6.51 -30.92
N GLN A 212 -18.05 -7.37 -31.10
CA GLN A 212 -18.57 -7.76 -32.40
C GLN A 212 -20.09 -7.85 -32.34
N GLY A 213 -20.78 -6.85 -32.90
CA GLY A 213 -22.24 -6.75 -32.83
C GLY A 213 -22.74 -6.76 -31.38
N PRO A 214 -23.62 -7.71 -30.98
CA PRO A 214 -24.14 -7.79 -29.62
C PRO A 214 -23.14 -8.36 -28.60
N PHE A 215 -22.03 -8.95 -29.05
CA PHE A 215 -21.09 -9.67 -28.21
C PHE A 215 -19.92 -8.79 -27.78
N HIS A 216 -19.57 -8.85 -26.50
CA HIS A 216 -18.43 -8.14 -25.94
C HIS A 216 -17.68 -9.03 -24.95
N VAL A 217 -16.36 -9.11 -25.12
CA VAL A 217 -15.45 -9.87 -24.24
C VAL A 217 -14.39 -8.92 -23.74
N THR A 218 -14.09 -9.00 -22.44
CA THR A 218 -12.93 -8.33 -21.86
C THR A 218 -12.09 -9.32 -21.08
N LEU A 219 -10.77 -9.27 -21.28
CA LEU A 219 -9.77 -9.97 -20.49
C LEU A 219 -8.87 -8.94 -19.82
N ASN A 220 -8.87 -8.90 -18.49
CA ASN A 220 -8.01 -8.02 -17.71
C ASN A 220 -6.93 -8.84 -17.02
N ASN A 221 -5.68 -8.43 -17.13
CA ASN A 221 -4.54 -9.06 -16.47
C ASN A 221 -3.88 -8.01 -15.58
N THR A 222 -3.88 -8.24 -14.28
CA THR A 222 -3.23 -7.38 -13.29
C THR A 222 -2.02 -8.10 -12.70
N ARG A 223 -0.83 -7.63 -13.01
CA ARG A 223 0.42 -8.08 -12.39
C ARG A 223 0.76 -7.20 -11.19
N PHE A 224 0.85 -7.81 -10.02
CA PHE A 224 1.38 -7.21 -8.80
C PHE A 224 2.85 -7.61 -8.65
N GLY A 225 3.73 -6.62 -8.44
CA GLY A 225 5.13 -6.85 -8.09
C GLY A 225 5.28 -7.58 -6.75
N GLU A 226 6.49 -8.06 -6.47
CA GLU A 226 6.79 -8.73 -5.21
C GLU A 226 6.61 -7.79 -4.00
N VAL A 227 6.39 -8.38 -2.83
CA VAL A 227 6.38 -7.65 -1.55
C VAL A 227 7.29 -8.35 -0.58
N ARG A 228 7.85 -7.60 0.35
CA ARG A 228 8.74 -8.16 1.38
C ARG A 228 8.28 -7.78 2.75
N TRP A 229 8.09 -8.81 3.58
CA TRP A 229 7.98 -8.68 5.02
C TRP A 229 9.39 -8.77 5.62
N GLN A 230 9.64 -7.95 6.64
CA GLN A 230 10.90 -8.01 7.39
C GLN A 230 10.60 -8.32 8.85
N HIS A 231 11.38 -9.22 9.43
CA HIS A 231 11.30 -9.50 10.84
C HIS A 231 11.93 -8.32 11.62
N ALA A 232 11.41 -8.04 12.82
CA ALA A 232 11.78 -6.84 13.58
C ALA A 232 13.29 -6.76 13.87
N THR A 233 13.92 -7.89 14.21
CA THR A 233 15.33 -7.95 14.64
C THR A 233 16.21 -8.90 13.80
N ASP A 234 15.72 -10.06 13.40
CA ASP A 234 16.47 -11.07 12.62
C ASP A 234 16.21 -11.04 11.09
N ALA A 235 17.18 -10.59 10.30
CA ALA A 235 17.04 -10.53 8.84
C ALA A 235 16.98 -11.91 8.14
N THR A 236 17.38 -12.99 8.81
CA THR A 236 17.33 -14.34 8.25
C THR A 236 15.91 -14.91 8.19
N LEU A 237 14.98 -14.30 8.93
CA LEU A 237 13.55 -14.64 8.94
C LEU A 237 12.72 -13.77 7.97
N ASP A 238 13.33 -12.81 7.27
CA ASP A 238 12.62 -12.01 6.27
C ASP A 238 12.05 -12.89 5.15
N GLN A 239 10.84 -12.60 4.69
CA GLN A 239 10.20 -13.33 3.60
C GLN A 239 9.81 -12.40 2.45
N THR A 240 10.16 -12.80 1.23
CA THR A 240 9.74 -12.13 -0.01
C THR A 240 8.65 -12.96 -0.69
N PHE A 241 7.50 -12.34 -0.95
CA PHE A 241 6.35 -12.93 -1.60
C PHE A 241 6.41 -12.56 -3.08
N SER A 242 6.46 -13.58 -3.94
CA SER A 242 6.70 -13.46 -5.38
C SER A 242 5.62 -12.63 -6.08
N ALA A 243 6.00 -11.99 -7.18
CA ALA A 243 5.06 -11.28 -8.05
C ALA A 243 3.97 -12.22 -8.59
N LYS A 244 2.72 -11.75 -8.65
CA LYS A 244 1.55 -12.52 -9.10
C LYS A 244 0.81 -11.83 -10.24
N VAL A 245 0.15 -12.63 -11.07
CA VAL A 245 -0.75 -12.14 -12.14
C VAL A 245 -2.15 -12.67 -11.86
N ILE A 246 -3.12 -11.76 -11.74
CA ILE A 246 -4.54 -12.07 -11.63
C ILE A 246 -5.20 -11.79 -12.97
N THR A 247 -5.92 -12.77 -13.50
CA THR A 247 -6.64 -12.65 -14.78
C THR A 247 -8.14 -12.70 -14.53
N ASP A 248 -8.84 -11.69 -15.02
CA ASP A 248 -10.29 -11.58 -14.94
C ASP A 248 -10.89 -11.65 -16.34
N LEU A 249 -11.96 -12.43 -16.50
CA LEU A 249 -12.70 -12.58 -17.75
C LEU A 249 -14.11 -12.03 -17.59
N TYR A 250 -14.55 -11.21 -18.54
CA TYR A 250 -15.89 -10.68 -18.63
C TYR A 250 -16.48 -10.99 -19.99
N LEU A 251 -17.71 -11.51 -20.00
CA LEU A 251 -18.49 -11.83 -21.19
C LEU A 251 -19.82 -11.08 -21.10
N ARG A 252 -20.21 -10.39 -22.17
CA ARG A 252 -21.46 -9.65 -22.25
C ARG A 252 -22.13 -9.90 -23.60
N TYR A 253 -23.45 -10.06 -23.58
CA TYR A 253 -24.26 -10.23 -24.78
C TYR A 253 -25.53 -9.35 -24.69
N THR A 254 -25.65 -8.42 -25.64
CA THR A 254 -26.81 -7.53 -25.75
C THR A 254 -27.91 -8.24 -26.53
N VAL A 255 -28.96 -8.65 -25.84
CA VAL A 255 -30.08 -9.39 -26.45
C VAL A 255 -30.95 -8.46 -27.29
N ASN A 256 -31.25 -7.28 -26.76
CA ASN A 256 -31.99 -6.21 -27.42
C ASN A 256 -31.69 -4.87 -26.73
N SER A 257 -32.38 -3.79 -27.13
CA SER A 257 -32.18 -2.44 -26.57
C SER A 257 -32.46 -2.30 -25.08
N PHE A 258 -33.17 -3.25 -24.47
CA PHE A 258 -33.59 -3.20 -23.07
C PHE A 258 -32.86 -4.23 -22.20
N VAL A 259 -32.31 -5.30 -22.79
CA VAL A 259 -31.78 -6.46 -22.05
C VAL A 259 -30.36 -6.78 -22.48
N THR A 260 -29.46 -6.79 -21.50
CA THR A 260 -28.11 -7.36 -21.65
C THR A 260 -27.90 -8.44 -20.61
N ILE A 261 -27.31 -9.56 -21.02
CA ILE A 261 -26.85 -10.61 -20.10
C ILE A 261 -25.32 -10.59 -20.04
N GLY A 262 -24.76 -10.91 -18.88
CA GLY A 262 -23.33 -10.94 -18.68
C GLY A 262 -22.89 -11.97 -17.65
N GLY A 263 -21.65 -12.42 -17.79
CA GLY A 263 -20.96 -13.27 -16.84
C GLY A 263 -19.53 -12.78 -16.65
N SER A 264 -19.00 -12.94 -15.46
CA SER A 264 -17.59 -12.68 -15.18
C SER A 264 -16.99 -13.76 -14.30
N VAL A 265 -15.70 -14.01 -14.50
CA VAL A 265 -14.88 -14.84 -13.64
C VAL A 265 -13.71 -13.98 -13.19
N GLN A 266 -13.68 -13.65 -11.91
CA GLN A 266 -12.55 -12.98 -11.28
C GLN A 266 -11.54 -14.03 -10.84
N ASN A 267 -10.25 -13.75 -10.97
CA ASN A 267 -9.18 -14.69 -10.66
C ASN A 267 -9.37 -16.04 -11.38
N LEU A 268 -9.50 -16.00 -12.71
CA LEU A 268 -9.81 -17.14 -13.59
C LEU A 268 -8.90 -18.36 -13.38
N PHE A 269 -7.64 -18.13 -12.97
CA PHE A 269 -6.64 -19.17 -12.77
C PHE A 269 -6.46 -19.58 -11.30
N ASP A 270 -7.34 -19.14 -10.40
CA ASP A 270 -7.34 -19.50 -8.99
C ASP A 270 -5.98 -19.26 -8.32
N VAL A 271 -5.42 -18.06 -8.53
CA VAL A 271 -4.11 -17.65 -8.01
C VAL A 271 -4.24 -17.16 -6.57
N TYR A 272 -3.36 -17.67 -5.69
CA TYR A 272 -3.29 -17.28 -4.28
C TYR A 272 -1.96 -16.57 -3.95
N PRO A 273 -1.91 -15.78 -2.87
CA PRO A 273 -0.64 -15.29 -2.31
C PRO A 273 0.30 -16.44 -1.93
N ASP A 274 1.60 -16.17 -1.82
CA ASP A 274 2.52 -17.15 -1.23
C ASP A 274 2.18 -17.36 0.25
N VAL A 275 2.37 -18.59 0.72
CA VAL A 275 2.12 -18.99 2.12
C VAL A 275 3.23 -18.43 3.00
N ILE A 276 2.90 -18.04 4.24
CA ILE A 276 3.91 -17.62 5.22
C ILE A 276 4.84 -18.80 5.53
N GLU A 277 6.13 -18.53 5.59
CA GLU A 277 7.16 -19.48 6.00
C GLU A 277 7.67 -19.08 7.39
N PRO A 278 7.05 -19.55 8.49
CA PRO A 278 7.38 -19.07 9.84
C PRO A 278 8.76 -19.56 10.33
N GLY A 279 9.36 -20.55 9.66
CA GLY A 279 10.59 -21.18 10.14
C GLY A 279 10.43 -21.71 11.56
N ASP A 280 11.37 -21.37 12.44
CA ASP A 280 11.32 -21.70 13.87
C ASP A 280 10.63 -20.61 14.72
N ASP A 281 10.20 -19.50 14.12
CA ASP A 281 9.49 -18.42 14.81
C ASP A 281 7.97 -18.50 14.60
N VAL A 282 7.30 -19.14 15.56
CA VAL A 282 5.84 -19.23 15.60
C VAL A 282 5.13 -17.88 15.75
N LEU A 283 5.83 -16.78 16.07
CA LEU A 283 5.20 -15.46 16.13
C LEU A 283 4.97 -14.85 14.75
N THR A 284 5.74 -15.26 13.74
CA THR A 284 5.66 -14.75 12.36
C THR A 284 4.27 -14.99 11.74
N ASP A 285 3.65 -16.16 11.99
CA ASP A 285 2.30 -16.50 11.54
C ASP A 285 1.24 -16.48 12.67
N LEU A 286 1.61 -15.95 13.83
CA LEU A 286 0.83 -15.93 15.07
C LEU A 286 0.36 -17.33 15.54
N GLY A 287 1.23 -18.32 15.45
CA GLY A 287 0.99 -19.69 15.90
C GLY A 287 0.10 -20.46 14.95
N GLY A 288 0.33 -20.32 13.63
CA GLY A 288 -0.46 -20.96 12.58
C GLY A 288 -1.83 -20.33 12.35
N ARG A 289 -2.08 -19.12 12.88
CA ARG A 289 -3.37 -18.43 12.74
C ARG A 289 -3.60 -17.96 11.30
N PHE A 290 -2.53 -17.59 10.61
CA PHE A 290 -2.59 -17.06 9.25
C PHE A 290 -1.76 -17.93 8.30
N GLN A 291 -2.40 -18.43 7.25
CA GLN A 291 -1.72 -19.15 6.16
C GLN A 291 -1.04 -18.17 5.20
N TYR A 292 -1.71 -17.06 4.87
CA TYR A 292 -1.23 -16.03 3.95
C TYR A 292 -0.76 -14.80 4.72
N PRO A 293 0.12 -13.97 4.13
CA PRO A 293 0.65 -12.80 4.82
C PRO A 293 -0.46 -11.84 5.25
N TRP A 294 -0.47 -11.48 6.53
CA TRP A 294 -1.48 -10.59 7.12
C TRP A 294 -0.96 -9.15 7.25
N GLU A 295 0.37 -8.97 7.26
CA GLU A 295 1.02 -7.66 7.38
C GLU A 295 1.48 -7.07 6.04
N VAL A 296 1.65 -7.92 5.02
CA VAL A 296 2.03 -7.54 3.65
C VAL A 296 1.03 -8.15 2.67
N ASN A 297 0.50 -7.38 1.73
CA ASN A 297 -0.56 -7.86 0.85
C ASN A 297 -0.43 -7.26 -0.55
N GLN A 298 -0.45 -8.13 -1.57
CA GLN A 298 -0.48 -7.75 -2.98
C GLN A 298 -1.93 -7.65 -3.50
N PHE A 299 -2.76 -8.62 -3.14
CA PHE A 299 -4.17 -8.78 -3.50
C PHE A 299 -4.85 -9.67 -2.44
N GLY A 300 -6.17 -9.87 -2.55
CA GLY A 300 -6.91 -10.72 -1.60
C GLY A 300 -6.61 -12.22 -1.74
N PHE A 301 -7.14 -13.03 -0.83
CA PHE A 301 -7.00 -14.49 -0.83
C PHE A 301 -8.26 -15.21 -1.38
N ALA A 302 -9.15 -14.48 -2.04
CA ALA A 302 -10.30 -15.08 -2.72
C ALA A 302 -9.83 -15.81 -3.99
N GLY A 303 -10.21 -17.07 -4.11
CA GLY A 303 -10.00 -17.86 -5.32
C GLY A 303 -10.89 -17.42 -6.48
N ALA A 304 -10.97 -18.28 -7.50
CA ALA A 304 -11.81 -18.06 -8.66
C ALA A 304 -13.28 -17.81 -8.27
N THR A 305 -13.81 -16.65 -8.64
CA THR A 305 -15.17 -16.24 -8.27
C THR A 305 -15.99 -15.90 -9.52
N GLY A 306 -17.08 -16.63 -9.74
CA GLY A 306 -18.01 -16.41 -10.83
C GLY A 306 -19.19 -15.51 -10.45
N ILE A 307 -19.54 -14.57 -11.31
CA ILE A 307 -20.71 -13.69 -11.15
C ILE A 307 -21.52 -13.68 -12.45
N ALA A 308 -22.83 -13.84 -12.35
CA ALA A 308 -23.77 -13.65 -13.45
C ALA A 308 -24.59 -12.37 -13.24
N SER A 309 -24.96 -11.71 -14.34
CA SER A 309 -25.69 -10.44 -14.32
C SER A 309 -26.72 -10.37 -15.46
N VAL A 310 -27.81 -9.67 -15.19
CA VAL A 310 -28.81 -9.28 -16.18
C VAL A 310 -29.11 -7.80 -15.97
N ASP A 311 -28.77 -6.98 -16.96
CA ASP A 311 -29.06 -5.56 -16.96
C ASP A 311 -30.35 -5.31 -17.75
N VAL A 312 -31.33 -4.67 -17.12
CA VAL A 312 -32.57 -4.22 -17.77
C VAL A 312 -32.64 -2.70 -17.74
N SER A 313 -32.71 -2.06 -18.92
CA SER A 313 -32.86 -0.61 -19.07
C SER A 313 -34.22 -0.29 -19.69
N PHE A 314 -34.88 0.77 -19.21
CA PHE A 314 -36.20 1.25 -19.66
C PHE A 314 -36.15 2.71 -20.08
#